data_AF-A0A7V9LEU5-F1
#
_entry.id   AF-A0A7V9LEU5-F1
#
_cell.length_a   1.000
_cell.length_b   1.000
_cell.length_c   1.000
_cell.angle_alpha   90.00
_cell.angle_beta   90.00
_cell.angle_gamma   90.00
#
_symmetry.space_group_name_H-M   'P 1'
#
loop_
_entity.id
_entity.type
_entity.pdbx_description
1 polymer ?
#
loop_
_entity_poly.entity_id
_entity_poly.type
_entity_poly.pdbx_seq_one_letter_code
_entity_poly.pdbx_strand_id
1 'polypeptide(L)'
;MTESTPRRRPRLVGIIAIVVIGLIGLAVLASLSLDDGEDEPIEITGAQEVQRLVGGIPQLEDRLGEDDAPVTIEVFSDLQCEGCAEYHLATIDPLIESEVRAGEVKLVFRHYSMDADRATG
;
A
#
# COMPACT_ATOMS: atom_id res chain seq x y z
N MET A 1 -40.53 -68.09 12.48
CA MET A 1 -39.87 -66.77 12.41
C MET A 1 -39.28 -66.62 11.03
N THR A 2 -39.78 -65.69 10.22
CA THR A 2 -39.27 -65.40 8.87
C THR A 2 -38.04 -64.51 8.97
N GLU A 3 -36.89 -65.03 8.55
CA GLU A 3 -35.64 -64.29 8.43
C GLU A 3 -35.67 -63.45 7.13
N SER A 4 -35.65 -62.12 7.27
CA SER A 4 -35.63 -61.19 6.16
C SER A 4 -34.19 -60.95 5.70
N THR A 5 -33.71 -61.71 4.72
CA THR A 5 -32.41 -61.46 4.10
C THR A 5 -32.47 -60.12 3.34
N PRO A 6 -31.62 -59.12 3.65
CA PRO A 6 -31.63 -57.85 2.94
C PRO A 6 -31.05 -58.07 1.54
N ARG A 7 -31.90 -57.95 0.52
CA ARG A 7 -31.54 -58.06 -0.90
C ARG A 7 -30.64 -56.86 -1.26
N ARG A 8 -29.33 -56.98 -1.06
CA ARG A 8 -28.35 -55.96 -1.47
C ARG A 8 -28.49 -55.75 -2.98
N ARG A 9 -29.00 -54.57 -3.37
CA ARG A 9 -29.14 -54.16 -4.77
C ARG A 9 -27.79 -53.57 -5.21
N PRO A 10 -26.89 -54.32 -5.88
CA PRO A 10 -25.53 -53.86 -6.16
C PRO A 10 -25.50 -52.60 -7.04
N ARG A 11 -26.54 -52.42 -7.87
CA ARG A 11 -26.77 -51.22 -8.68
C ARG A 11 -26.97 -49.96 -7.84
N LEU A 12 -27.64 -50.09 -6.69
CA LEU A 12 -27.95 -48.96 -5.80
C LEU A 12 -26.70 -48.54 -5.03
N VAL A 13 -25.86 -49.49 -4.63
CA VAL A 13 -24.54 -49.24 -4.03
C VAL A 13 -23.61 -48.55 -5.04
N GLY A 14 -23.61 -48.99 -6.30
CA GLY A 14 -22.83 -48.37 -7.37
C GLY A 14 -23.23 -46.92 -7.65
N ILE A 15 -24.55 -46.63 -7.70
CA ILE A 15 -25.05 -45.27 -7.88
C ILE A 15 -24.65 -44.37 -6.70
N ILE A 16 -24.80 -44.86 -5.46
CA ILE A 16 -24.41 -44.10 -4.26
C ILE A 16 -22.90 -43.79 -4.29
N ALA A 17 -22.06 -44.77 -4.65
CA ALA A 17 -20.61 -44.56 -4.72
C ALA A 17 -20.23 -43.49 -5.76
N ILE A 18 -20.85 -43.50 -6.95
CA ILE A 18 -20.60 -42.50 -7.99
C ILE A 18 -21.03 -41.10 -7.53
N VAL A 19 -22.20 -40.97 -6.89
CA VAL A 19 -22.68 -39.68 -6.36
C VAL A 19 -21.73 -39.16 -5.29
N VAL A 20 -21.28 -40.00 -4.37
CA VAL A 20 -20.34 -39.61 -3.30
C VAL A 20 -19.01 -39.15 -3.89
N ILE A 21 -18.46 -39.90 -4.86
CA ILE A 21 -17.21 -39.51 -5.55
C ILE A 21 -17.39 -38.19 -6.30
N GLY A 22 -18.53 -37.99 -6.96
CA GLY A 22 -18.85 -36.75 -7.65
C GLY A 22 -18.95 -35.55 -6.71
N LEU A 23 -19.58 -35.72 -5.55
CA LEU A 23 -19.67 -34.67 -4.52
C LEU A 23 -18.31 -34.33 -3.91
N ILE A 24 -17.48 -35.34 -3.63
CA ILE A 24 -16.12 -35.14 -3.13
C ILE A 24 -15.27 -34.42 -4.18
N GLY A 25 -15.36 -34.83 -5.45
CA GLY A 25 -14.66 -34.18 -6.55
C GLY A 25 -15.09 -32.72 -6.72
N LEU A 26 -16.39 -32.44 -6.64
CA LEU A 26 -16.93 -31.08 -6.70
C LEU A 26 -16.45 -30.22 -5.52
N ALA A 27 -16.45 -30.78 -4.31
CA ALA A 27 -15.98 -30.08 -3.12
C ALA A 27 -14.48 -29.73 -3.22
N VAL A 28 -13.65 -30.66 -3.67
CA VAL A 28 -12.21 -30.42 -3.88
C VAL A 28 -11.98 -29.37 -4.96
N LEU A 29 -12.71 -29.43 -6.08
CA LEU A 29 -12.63 -28.42 -7.14
C LEU A 29 -13.06 -27.03 -6.64
N ALA A 30 -14.11 -26.96 -5.82
CA ALA A 30 -14.56 -25.72 -5.22
C ALA A 30 -13.51 -25.15 -4.25
N SER A 31 -12.91 -25.99 -3.39
CA SER A 31 -11.86 -25.57 -2.46
C SER A 31 -10.59 -25.07 -3.15
N LEU A 32 -10.24 -25.61 -4.32
CA LEU A 32 -9.11 -25.09 -5.12
C LEU A 32 -9.43 -23.79 -5.85
N SER A 33 -10.72 -23.49 -6.06
CA SER A 33 -11.17 -22.28 -6.78
C SER A 33 -11.52 -21.13 -5.84
N LEU A 34 -11.63 -21.39 -4.53
CA LEU A 34 -11.98 -20.43 -3.48
C LEU A 34 -10.74 -19.99 -2.67
N ASP A 35 -9.58 -19.97 -3.31
CA ASP A 35 -8.46 -19.16 -2.84
C ASP A 35 -8.69 -17.74 -3.36
N ASP A 36 -9.66 -17.05 -2.76
CA ASP A 36 -9.74 -15.60 -2.84
C ASP A 36 -8.53 -15.13 -2.00
N GLY A 37 -7.42 -14.90 -2.68
CA GLY A 37 -6.29 -14.17 -2.13
C GLY A 37 -6.77 -12.76 -1.82
N GLU A 38 -7.37 -12.59 -0.65
CA GLU A 38 -7.75 -11.29 -0.10
C GLU A 38 -6.44 -10.58 0.27
N ASP A 39 -5.78 -10.02 -0.74
CA ASP A 39 -4.83 -8.93 -0.57
C ASP A 39 -5.61 -7.81 0.13
N GLU A 40 -5.59 -7.75 1.47
CA GLU A 40 -6.13 -6.59 2.18
C GLU A 40 -5.44 -5.34 1.63
N PRO A 41 -6.16 -4.46 0.93
CA PRO A 41 -5.52 -3.34 0.27
C PRO A 41 -4.93 -2.43 1.33
N ILE A 42 -3.62 -2.19 1.25
CA ILE A 42 -2.95 -1.22 2.11
C ILE A 42 -3.64 0.14 1.88
N GLU A 43 -4.40 0.59 2.88
CA GLU A 43 -5.05 1.90 2.84
C GLU A 43 -3.98 2.97 3.10
N ILE A 44 -3.39 3.51 2.02
CA ILE A 44 -2.49 4.66 2.10
C ILE A 44 -3.34 5.90 2.36
N THR A 45 -3.43 6.32 3.62
CA THR A 45 -4.08 7.58 3.98
C THR A 45 -3.26 8.76 3.47
N GLY A 46 -3.95 9.82 3.00
CA GLY A 46 -3.29 11.05 2.54
C GLY A 46 -2.57 10.98 1.18
N ALA A 47 -2.61 9.84 0.47
CA ALA A 47 -1.98 9.72 -0.85
C ALA A 47 -2.46 10.78 -1.85
N GLN A 48 -3.76 11.09 -1.84
CA GLN A 48 -4.35 12.10 -2.73
C GLN A 48 -3.88 13.52 -2.36
N GLU A 49 -3.69 13.81 -1.07
CA GLU A 49 -3.18 15.09 -0.57
C GLU A 49 -1.75 15.32 -1.09
N VAL A 50 -0.88 14.34 -0.90
CA VAL A 50 0.51 14.39 -1.37
C VAL A 50 0.55 14.49 -2.89
N GLN A 51 -0.24 13.68 -3.60
CA GLN A 51 -0.31 13.72 -5.06
C GLN A 51 -0.79 15.07 -5.59
N ARG A 52 -1.71 15.74 -4.90
CA ARG A 52 -2.16 17.10 -5.24
C ARG A 52 -1.04 18.12 -5.01
N LEU A 53 -0.30 17.99 -3.91
CA LEU A 53 0.75 18.91 -3.52
C LEU A 53 1.97 18.83 -4.46
N VAL A 54 2.54 17.63 -4.66
CA VAL A 54 3.82 17.44 -5.38
C VAL A 54 3.68 16.81 -6.76
N GLY A 55 2.49 16.29 -7.09
CA GLY A 55 2.25 15.62 -8.36
C GLY A 55 2.51 16.52 -9.56
N GLY A 56 3.25 15.98 -10.53
CA GLY A 56 3.63 16.68 -11.76
C GLY A 56 4.78 17.66 -11.61
N ILE A 57 5.29 17.91 -10.40
CA ILE A 57 6.49 18.71 -10.18
C ILE A 57 7.72 17.81 -10.37
N PRO A 58 8.75 18.23 -11.13
CA PRO A 58 9.95 17.42 -11.29
C PRO A 58 10.64 17.17 -9.94
N GLN A 59 11.02 15.92 -9.72
CA GLN A 59 11.73 15.46 -8.52
C GLN A 59 12.98 14.72 -8.96
N LEU A 60 14.14 15.15 -8.47
CA LEU A 60 15.42 14.52 -8.75
C LEU A 60 16.28 14.54 -7.49
N GLU A 61 16.64 13.36 -7.00
CA GLU A 61 17.41 13.20 -5.76
C GLU A 61 16.72 13.90 -4.57
N ASP A 62 17.30 14.97 -4.05
CA ASP A 62 16.77 15.76 -2.93
C ASP A 62 16.09 17.06 -3.38
N ARG A 63 15.93 17.25 -4.69
CA ARG A 63 15.32 18.44 -5.29
C ARG A 63 13.86 18.23 -5.65
N LEU A 64 13.04 19.24 -5.36
CA LEU A 64 11.67 19.42 -5.83
C LEU A 64 11.55 20.75 -6.60
N GLY A 65 11.14 20.72 -7.87
CA GLY A 65 10.98 21.90 -8.73
C GLY A 65 11.67 21.76 -10.09
N GLU A 66 11.63 22.82 -10.91
CA GLU A 66 12.36 22.84 -12.20
C GLU A 66 13.87 22.92 -11.99
N ASP A 67 14.66 22.35 -12.91
CA ASP A 67 16.13 22.34 -12.78
C ASP A 67 16.75 23.73 -12.99
N ASP A 68 16.15 24.52 -13.88
CA ASP A 68 16.54 25.87 -14.24
C ASP A 68 15.79 26.98 -13.48
N ALA A 69 15.04 26.61 -12.43
CA ALA A 69 14.35 27.57 -11.56
C ALA A 69 15.33 28.66 -11.06
N PRO A 70 14.97 29.96 -11.19
CA PRO A 70 15.88 31.06 -10.92
C PRO A 70 16.29 31.19 -9.45
N VAL A 71 15.50 30.65 -8.52
CA VAL A 71 15.77 30.67 -7.08
C VAL A 71 15.91 29.25 -6.53
N THR A 72 16.93 29.03 -5.69
CA THR A 72 17.13 27.78 -4.95
C THR A 72 16.99 28.04 -3.46
N ILE A 73 16.19 27.22 -2.78
CA ILE A 73 16.05 27.24 -1.31
C ILE A 73 16.51 25.89 -0.78
N GLU A 74 17.58 25.90 0.03
CA GLU A 74 18.02 24.72 0.75
C GLU A 74 17.28 24.60 2.08
N VAL A 75 16.55 23.50 2.27
CA VAL A 75 15.74 23.24 3.46
C VAL A 75 16.49 22.27 4.36
N PHE A 76 17.10 22.78 5.43
CA PHE A 76 17.76 21.96 6.45
C PHE A 76 16.73 21.52 7.49
N SER A 77 16.49 20.22 7.63
CA SER A 77 15.46 19.70 8.55
C SER A 77 15.78 18.31 9.09
N ASP A 78 15.19 17.99 10.24
CA ASP A 78 15.20 16.67 10.86
C ASP A 78 13.76 16.13 10.94
N LEU A 79 13.58 14.83 10.68
CA LEU A 79 12.29 14.15 10.81
C LEU A 79 11.85 14.00 12.27
N GLN A 80 12.76 14.11 13.24
CA GLN A 80 12.51 13.99 14.68
C GLN A 80 12.32 15.35 15.38
N CYS A 81 12.46 16.45 14.64
CA CYS A 81 12.31 17.79 15.17
C CYS A 81 10.83 18.11 15.46
N GLU A 82 10.51 18.42 16.73
CA GLU A 82 9.15 18.68 17.22
C GLU A 82 8.43 19.80 16.44
N GLY A 83 9.13 20.88 16.10
CA GLY A 83 8.55 22.01 15.38
C GLY A 83 8.62 21.91 13.85
N CYS A 84 9.35 20.94 13.31
CA CYS A 84 9.62 20.92 11.88
C CYS A 84 8.39 20.46 11.07
N ALA A 85 7.54 19.59 11.63
CA ALA A 85 6.29 19.19 10.97
C ALA A 85 5.36 20.38 10.69
N GLU A 86 5.13 21.24 11.70
CA GLU A 86 4.31 22.44 11.53
C GLU A 86 4.95 23.42 10.54
N TYR A 87 6.28 23.58 10.57
CA TYR A 87 6.99 24.40 9.58
C TYR A 87 6.75 23.90 8.14
N HIS A 88 6.81 22.58 7.92
CA HIS A 88 6.53 22.01 6.59
C HIS A 88 5.10 22.32 6.15
N LEU A 89 4.10 22.07 7.00
CA LEU A 89 2.70 22.32 6.68
C LEU A 89 2.37 23.80 6.48
N ALA A 90 2.90 24.68 7.34
CA ALA A 90 2.54 26.09 7.35
C ALA A 90 3.36 26.95 6.37
N THR A 91 4.56 26.50 5.97
CA THR A 91 5.50 27.29 5.17
C THR A 91 5.93 26.58 3.89
N ILE A 92 6.33 25.32 3.97
CA ILE A 92 6.84 24.59 2.80
C ILE A 92 5.71 24.22 1.85
N ASP A 93 4.57 23.73 2.35
CA ASP A 93 3.45 23.33 1.49
C ASP A 93 2.89 24.52 0.68
N PRO A 94 2.60 25.70 1.26
CA PRO A 94 2.18 26.87 0.48
C PRO A 94 3.22 27.31 -0.56
N LEU A 95 4.52 27.21 -0.21
CA LEU A 95 5.60 27.55 -1.13
C LEU A 95 5.69 26.56 -2.30
N ILE A 96 5.40 25.27 -2.05
CA ILE A 96 5.28 24.26 -3.10
C ILE A 96 4.12 24.57 -4.03
N GLU A 97 2.94 24.88 -3.47
CA GLU A 97 1.72 25.17 -4.23
C GLU A 97 1.86 26.42 -5.11
N SER A 98 2.60 27.44 -4.66
CA SER A 98 2.86 28.66 -5.44
C SER A 98 4.14 28.57 -6.27
N GLU A 99 5.28 28.90 -5.69
CA GLU A 99 6.50 29.26 -6.43
C GLU A 99 7.18 28.05 -7.04
N VAL A 100 7.16 26.90 -6.36
CA VAL A 100 7.78 25.68 -6.89
C VAL A 100 6.98 25.15 -8.07
N ARG A 101 5.66 25.12 -7.95
CA ARG A 101 4.77 24.71 -9.04
C ARG A 101 4.79 25.69 -10.21
N ALA A 102 5.03 26.99 -9.96
CA ALA A 102 5.22 27.99 -11.01
C ALA A 102 6.57 27.87 -11.74
N GLY A 103 7.52 27.09 -11.19
CA GLY A 103 8.87 26.95 -11.75
C GLY A 103 9.85 28.06 -11.34
N GLU A 104 9.45 28.95 -10.43
CA GLU A 104 10.26 30.09 -9.98
C GLU A 104 11.26 29.68 -8.88
N VAL A 105 10.92 28.66 -8.10
CA VAL A 105 11.72 28.15 -6.99
C VAL A 105 11.97 26.65 -7.14
N LYS A 106 13.17 26.21 -6.81
CA LYS A 106 13.45 24.80 -6.48
C LYS A 106 13.85 24.66 -5.02
N LEU A 107 13.27 23.66 -4.36
CA LEU A 107 13.63 23.26 -3.00
C LEU A 107 14.67 22.15 -3.07
N VAL A 108 15.68 22.22 -2.21
CA VAL A 108 16.68 21.15 -2.04
C VAL A 108 16.71 20.75 -0.57
N PHE A 109 16.29 19.54 -0.27
CA PHE A 109 16.22 19.06 1.11
C PHE A 109 17.59 18.60 1.60
N ARG A 110 18.00 19.07 2.78
CA ARG A 110 19.23 18.65 3.45
C ARG A 110 18.87 18.08 4.81
N HIS A 111 19.14 16.80 5.01
CA HIS A 111 18.97 16.21 6.33
C HIS A 111 19.98 16.83 7.30
N TYR A 112 19.48 17.37 8.41
CA TYR A 112 20.30 17.92 9.49
C TYR A 112 19.92 17.25 10.80
N SER A 113 20.74 16.30 11.25
CA SER A 113 20.43 15.56 12.48
C SER A 113 20.53 16.47 13.71
N MET A 114 19.43 16.57 14.46
CA MET A 114 19.36 17.29 15.74
C MET A 114 19.67 16.38 16.95
N ASP A 115 19.80 15.07 16.73
CA ASP A 115 20.16 14.07 17.76
C ASP A 115 21.68 13.92 17.98
N ALA A 116 22.50 14.91 17.61
CA ALA A 116 23.96 14.84 17.74
C ALA A 116 24.45 14.49 19.16
N ASP A 117 23.65 14.78 20.20
CA ASP A 117 23.94 14.43 21.59
C ASP A 117 23.82 12.92 21.91
N ARG A 118 23.13 12.11 21.09
CA ARG A 118 23.00 10.65 21.29
C ARG A 118 24.04 9.81 20.56
N ALA A 119 24.76 10.39 19.60
CA ALA A 119 25.76 9.66 18.80
C ALA A 119 27.13 9.50 19.51
N THR A 120 27.31 10.11 20.69
CA THR A 120 28.56 10.06 21.48
C THR A 120 28.45 9.26 22.78
N GLY A 121 27.38 8.47 22.95
CA GLY A 121 27.18 7.58 24.10
C GLY A 121 27.72 6.17 23.90
#